data_AF-H5TC03-F1
#
_entry.id   AF-H5TC03-F1
#
_cell.length_a   1.000
_cell.length_b   1.000
_cell.length_c   1.000
_cell.angle_alpha   90.00
_cell.angle_beta   90.00
_cell.angle_gamma   90.00
#
_symmetry.space_group_name_H-M   'P 1'
#
loop_
_entity.id
_entity.type
_entity.pdbx_description
1 polymer ?
#
loop_
_entity_poly.entity_id
_entity_poly.type
_entity_poly.pdbx_seq_one_letter_code
_entity_poly.pdbx_strand_id
1 'polypeptide(L)' 'MSLDYYNSLMETVYLLKSPQNAAHLAKSIAQYKAGENIQRELIDE' A
#
# COMPACT_ATOMS: atom_id res chain seq x y z
N MET A 1 -15.17 19.19 -1.31
CA MET A 1 -14.41 17.94 -1.11
C MET A 1 -14.36 17.66 0.38
N SER A 2 -14.54 16.41 0.82
CA SER A 2 -14.42 16.08 2.24
C SER A 2 -12.95 16.05 2.67
N LEU A 3 -12.70 16.23 3.96
CA LEU A 3 -11.37 16.04 4.56
C LEU A 3 -10.84 14.63 4.27
N ASP A 4 -11.71 13.62 4.33
CA ASP A 4 -11.35 12.23 4.04
C ASP A 4 -10.83 12.06 2.61
N TYR A 5 -11.51 12.66 1.63
CA TYR A 5 -11.07 12.60 0.24
C TYR A 5 -9.70 13.26 0.04
N TYR A 6 -9.48 14.42 0.68
CA TYR A 6 -8.19 15.10 0.66
C TYR A 6 -7.09 14.22 1.26
N ASN A 7 -7.34 13.63 2.43
CA ASN A 7 -6.38 12.76 3.11
C ASN A 7 -6.03 11.52 2.26
N SER A 8 -7.03 10.84 1.68
CA SER A 8 -6.79 9.69 0.81
C SER A 8 -5.94 10.05 -0.42
N LEU A 9 -6.18 11.22 -1.00
CA LEU A 9 -5.40 11.69 -2.15
C LEU A 9 -3.96 12.00 -1.74
N MET A 10 -3.76 12.71 -0.64
CA MET A 10 -2.42 13.08 -0.17
C MET A 10 -1.59 11.86 0.23
N GLU A 11 -2.20 10.86 0.88
CA GLU A 11 -1.53 9.61 1.23
C GLU A 11 -1.11 8.84 -0.03
N THR A 12 -1.97 8.80 -1.05
CA THR A 12 -1.64 8.17 -2.34
C THR A 12 -0.43 8.85 -2.99
N VAL A 13 -0.42 10.19 -3.02
CA VAL A 13 0.71 10.96 -3.56
C VAL A 13 1.98 10.70 -2.75
N TYR A 14 1.88 10.65 -1.43
CA TYR A 14 3.00 10.37 -0.53
C TYR A 14 3.61 8.99 -0.80
N LEU A 15 2.79 7.94 -0.86
CA LEU A 15 3.22 6.57 -1.12
C LEU A 15 3.89 6.42 -2.49
N LEU A 16 3.40 7.12 -3.52
CA LEU A 16 3.92 7.01 -4.88
C LEU A 16 5.10 7.94 -5.19
N LYS A 17 5.48 8.84 -4.26
CA LYS A 17 6.57 9.80 -4.45
C LYS A 17 7.94 9.15 -4.62
N SER A 18 8.19 8.02 -3.97
CA SER A 18 9.45 7.25 -4.12
C SER A 18 9.28 6.18 -5.20
N PRO A 19 10.13 6.17 -6.26
CA PRO A 19 10.08 5.14 -7.29
C PRO A 19 10.23 3.72 -6.73
N GLN A 20 11.10 3.55 -5.73
CA GLN A 20 11.33 2.27 -5.06
C GLN A 20 10.09 1.82 -4.30
N ASN A 21 9.43 2.72 -3.56
CA ASN A 21 8.19 2.39 -2.85
C ASN A 21 7.04 2.10 -3.82
N ALA A 22 6.90 2.88 -4.89
CA ALA A 22 5.90 2.67 -5.92
C ALA A 22 6.06 1.31 -6.61
N ALA A 23 7.29 0.94 -6.99
CA ALA A 23 7.57 -0.37 -7.58
C ALA A 23 7.28 -1.51 -6.59
N HIS A 24 7.66 -1.34 -5.32
CA HIS A 24 7.39 -2.32 -4.28
C HIS A 24 5.88 -2.51 -4.04
N LEU A 25 5.12 -1.41 -3.91
CA LEU A 25 3.67 -1.46 -3.76
C LEU A 25 2.97 -2.11 -4.95
N ALA A 26 3.38 -1.75 -6.18
CA ALA A 26 2.81 -2.34 -7.40
C ALA A 26 3.01 -3.86 -7.42
N LYS A 27 4.21 -4.34 -7.06
CA LYS A 27 4.51 -5.76 -6.93
C LYS A 27 3.64 -6.43 -5.85
N SER A 28 3.58 -5.87 -4.65
CA SER A 28 2.82 -6.45 -3.53
C SER A 28 1.31 -6.52 -3.83
N ILE A 29 0.75 -5.49 -4.48
CA ILE A 29 -0.66 -5.48 -4.91
C ILE A 29 -0.91 -6.57 -5.96
N ALA A 30 0.01 -6.76 -6.92
CA ALA A 30 -0.12 -7.81 -7.92
C ALA A 30 -0.09 -9.21 -7.28
N GLN A 31 0.82 -9.46 -6.35
CA GLN A 31 0.92 -10.72 -5.60
C GLN A 31 -0.35 -10.98 -4.78
N TYR A 32 -0.88 -9.97 -4.09
CA TYR A 32 -2.13 -10.09 -3.35
C TYR A 32 -3.30 -10.48 -4.26
N LYS A 33 -3.44 -9.82 -5.41
CA LYS A 33 -4.49 -10.14 -6.41
C LYS A 33 -4.34 -11.53 -7.02
N ALA A 34 -3.10 -12.03 -7.13
CA ALA A 34 -2.80 -13.36 -7.61
C ALA A 34 -2.96 -14.46 -6.54
N GLY A 35 -3.26 -14.10 -5.29
CA GLY A 35 -3.32 -15.05 -4.17
C GLY A 35 -1.95 -15.50 -3.64
N GLU A 36 -0.87 -14.87 -4.09
CA GLU A 36 0.52 -15.15 -3.67
C GLU A 36 0.86 -14.47 -2.32
N ASN A 37 -0.09 -14.44 -1.39
CA ASN A 37 0.11 -13.88 -0.06
C ASN A 37 0.29 -14.99 0.98
N ILE A 38 0.94 -14.66 2.10
CA ILE A 38 1.15 -15.56 3.22
C ILE A 38 0.45 -14.94 4.42
N GLN A 39 -0.52 -15.64 4.99
CA GLN A 39 -1.13 -15.26 6.26
C GLN A 39 -0.11 -15.47 7.38
N ARG A 40 0.08 -14.44 8.21
CA ARG A 40 0.98 -14.47 9.35
C ARG A 40 0.23 -13.96 10.57
N GLU A 41 0.44 -14.63 11.69
CA GLU A 41 0.00 -14.13 13.00
C GLU A 41 0.79 -12.87 13.37
N LEU A 42 0.20 -12.05 14.23
CA LEU A 42 0.90 -10.92 14.83
C LEU A 42 1.98 -11.45 15.78
N ILE A 43 3.13 -10.78 15.81
CA ILE A 43 4.19 -11.07 16.78
C ILE A 43 3.87 -10.21 18.02
N ASP A 44 3.73 -10.83 19.19
CA ASP A 44 3.61 -10.12 20.46
C ASP A 44 4.96 -9.46 20.84
N GLU A 45 4.91 -8.31 21.53
CA GLU A 45 6.10 -7.52 21.94
C GLU A 45 7.06 -8.26 22.89
#